data_AF-A0AA38M5X8-F1
#
_entry.id   AF-A0AA38M5X8-F1
#
_cell.length_a   1.000
_cell.length_b   1.000
_cell.length_c   1.000
_cell.angle_alpha   90.00
_cell.angle_beta   90.00
_cell.angle_gamma   90.00
#
_symmetry.space_group_name_H-M   'P 1'
#
loop_
_entity.id
_entity.type
_entity.pdbx_description
1 polymer ?
#
loop_
_entity_poly.entity_id
_entity_poly.type
_entity_poly.pdbx_seq_one_letter_code
_entity_poly.pdbx_strand_id
1 'polypeptide(L)'
;MANLQVSLLTQKRIISFTRSITNYYRLLENDFLETNWEALLMHDTVEENWEVFKSHLLELSRQNSVSRTFTRSAKKPWRNHQILQMVRRKKILWKTYKRTGNEMCYAAHRTFSNLLASNVKDSKVAYEVRLVNSKNPKCFYKYIRDTLGGSVRTPQIQNSVGTLITENEDIAKVFADSSANQYTIEPLDSPPDIATPQCGVSLSNVDFIEDEIRVKLQKLKRCNNNF
;
A
#
# COMPACT_ATOMS: atom_id res chain seq x y z
N MET A 1 11.27 34.79 15.73
CA MET A 1 12.25 34.06 14.90
C MET A 1 11.55 32.87 14.28
N ALA A 2 11.34 32.86 12.97
CA ALA A 2 10.69 31.75 12.28
C ALA A 2 11.71 30.64 12.03
N ASN A 3 11.69 29.59 12.86
CA ASN A 3 12.50 28.40 12.63
C ASN A 3 11.71 27.43 11.75
N LEU A 4 12.22 27.17 10.56
CA LEU A 4 11.62 26.20 9.64
C LEU A 4 11.87 24.79 10.18
N GLN A 5 10.82 24.17 10.72
CA GLN A 5 10.89 22.83 11.29
C GLN A 5 10.42 21.79 10.28
N VAL A 6 11.26 20.79 10.03
CA VAL A 6 10.98 19.68 9.14
C VAL A 6 10.60 18.46 9.97
N SER A 7 9.43 17.89 9.69
CA SER A 7 8.93 16.69 10.33
C SER A 7 8.81 15.54 9.34
N LEU A 8 9.02 14.31 9.82
CA LEU A 8 8.97 13.12 8.98
C LEU A 8 7.65 12.38 9.22
N LEU A 9 6.75 12.42 8.26
CA LEU A 9 5.54 11.59 8.30
C LEU A 9 5.78 10.25 7.60
N THR A 10 5.41 9.17 8.28
CA THR A 10 5.36 7.84 7.69
C THR A 10 3.98 7.56 7.10
N GLN A 11 3.87 7.58 5.77
CA GLN A 11 2.66 7.11 5.10
C GLN A 11 2.75 5.60 4.88
N LYS A 12 1.84 4.83 5.49
CA LYS A 12 1.70 3.39 5.23
C LYS A 12 0.94 3.21 3.91
N ARG A 13 1.64 2.81 2.86
CA ARG A 13 1.03 2.46 1.57
C ARG A 13 0.45 1.03 1.61
N ILE A 14 -0.45 0.77 2.56
CA ILE A 14 -1.16 -0.52 2.66
C ILE A 14 -2.56 -0.32 2.10
N ILE A 15 -2.84 -0.94 0.95
CA ILE A 15 -4.20 -1.03 0.43
C ILE A 15 -4.90 -2.12 1.24
N SER A 16 -5.54 -1.71 2.33
CA SER A 16 -6.44 -2.56 3.12
C SER A 16 -7.85 -2.43 2.60
N PHE A 17 -8.60 -3.53 2.63
CA PHE A 17 -10.04 -3.48 2.47
C PHE A 17 -10.70 -4.12 3.69
N THR A 18 -11.79 -3.52 4.15
CA THR A 18 -12.58 -4.05 5.25
C THR A 18 -13.76 -4.80 4.68
N ARG A 19 -14.02 -6.00 5.19
CA ARG A 19 -15.23 -6.76 4.86
C ARG A 19 -15.93 -7.16 6.15
N SER A 20 -17.23 -6.94 6.19
CA SER A 20 -18.09 -7.50 7.23
C SER A 20 -18.23 -9.01 6.99
N ILE A 21 -17.99 -9.81 8.03
CA ILE A 21 -18.21 -11.25 8.00
C ILE A 21 -19.24 -11.57 9.06
N THR A 22 -20.42 -11.98 8.61
CA THR A 22 -21.55 -12.38 9.46
C THR A 22 -21.44 -13.86 9.80
N ASN A 23 -21.60 -14.19 11.08
CA ASN A 23 -21.70 -15.59 11.50
C ASN A 23 -23.18 -16.03 11.47
N TYR A 24 -23.61 -16.58 10.34
CA TYR A 24 -25.00 -17.01 10.15
C TYR A 24 -25.42 -18.16 11.06
N TYR A 25 -24.50 -19.04 11.47
CA TYR A 25 -24.83 -20.13 12.40
C TYR A 25 -25.27 -19.58 13.76
N ARG A 26 -24.50 -18.64 14.31
CA ARG A 26 -24.84 -18.00 15.60
C ARG A 26 -26.13 -17.21 15.52
N LEU A 27 -26.31 -16.45 14.43
CA LEU A 27 -27.50 -15.65 14.17
C LEU A 27 -28.77 -16.52 14.12
N LEU A 28 -28.72 -17.64 13.38
CA LEU A 28 -29.88 -18.50 13.20
C LEU A 28 -30.19 -19.35 14.43
N GLU A 29 -29.18 -19.93 15.09
CA GLU A 29 -29.41 -20.88 16.19
C GLU A 29 -29.77 -20.21 17.52
N ASN A 30 -29.30 -18.99 17.78
CA ASN A 30 -29.55 -18.32 19.06
C ASN A 30 -30.50 -17.15 18.85
N ASP A 31 -30.03 -16.09 18.21
CA ASP A 31 -30.76 -14.82 18.26
C ASP A 31 -32.07 -14.84 17.45
N PHE A 32 -32.10 -15.50 16.29
CA PHE A 32 -33.31 -15.57 15.45
C PHE A 32 -34.40 -16.47 16.05
N LEU A 33 -34.01 -17.59 16.69
CA LEU A 33 -34.95 -18.53 17.30
C LEU A 33 -35.44 -18.06 18.68
N GLU A 34 -34.63 -17.31 19.42
CA GLU A 34 -35.03 -16.70 20.70
C GLU A 34 -35.90 -15.44 20.54
N THR A 35 -35.98 -14.89 19.32
CA THR A 35 -36.81 -13.72 19.04
C THR A 35 -38.31 -14.04 19.13
N ASN A 36 -39.05 -13.27 19.91
CA ASN A 36 -40.51 -13.38 19.99
C ASN A 36 -41.17 -12.66 18.80
N TRP A 37 -41.35 -13.40 17.70
CA TRP A 37 -41.93 -12.90 16.45
C TRP A 37 -43.40 -12.52 16.57
N GLU A 38 -44.17 -13.21 17.41
CA GLU A 38 -45.60 -12.93 17.58
C GLU A 38 -45.84 -11.55 18.16
N ALA A 39 -45.03 -11.14 19.15
CA ALA A 39 -45.10 -9.80 19.72
C ALA A 39 -44.52 -8.72 18.79
N LEU A 40 -43.56 -9.10 17.93
CA LEU A 40 -42.81 -8.16 17.09
C LEU A 40 -43.53 -7.87 15.76
N LEU A 41 -44.44 -8.76 15.33
CA LEU A 41 -45.23 -8.63 14.10
C LEU A 41 -46.71 -8.33 14.38
N MET A 42 -46.99 -7.50 15.40
CA MET A 42 -48.36 -7.11 15.80
C MET A 42 -48.92 -5.87 15.09
N HIS A 43 -48.32 -5.41 13.98
CA HIS A 43 -48.83 -4.23 13.28
C HIS A 43 -50.05 -4.56 12.40
N ASP A 44 -50.90 -3.57 12.18
CA ASP A 44 -52.16 -3.71 11.45
C ASP A 44 -51.95 -3.96 9.95
N THR A 45 -50.80 -3.55 9.40
CA THR A 45 -50.48 -3.71 7.97
C THR A 45 -49.34 -4.70 7.73
N VAL A 46 -49.46 -5.44 6.63
CA VAL A 46 -48.44 -6.42 6.20
C VAL A 46 -47.13 -5.71 5.86
N GLU A 47 -47.20 -4.55 5.24
CA GLU A 47 -46.04 -3.71 4.91
C GLU A 47 -45.26 -3.25 6.16
N GLU A 48 -45.95 -2.80 7.22
CA GLU A 48 -45.28 -2.40 8.46
C GLU A 48 -44.61 -3.59 9.14
N ASN A 49 -45.30 -4.73 9.21
CA ASN A 49 -44.73 -5.97 9.72
C ASN A 49 -43.50 -6.42 8.91
N TRP A 50 -43.52 -6.25 7.59
CA TRP A 50 -42.38 -6.57 6.73
C TRP A 50 -41.19 -5.64 6.94
N GLU A 51 -41.41 -4.35 7.17
CA GLU A 51 -40.34 -3.41 7.50
C GLU A 51 -39.73 -3.68 8.88
N VAL A 52 -40.57 -4.00 9.86
CA VAL A 52 -40.12 -4.38 11.21
C VAL A 52 -39.32 -5.69 11.16
N PHE A 53 -39.77 -6.69 10.40
CA PHE A 53 -39.01 -7.91 10.16
C PHE A 53 -37.64 -7.64 9.54
N LYS A 54 -37.59 -6.86 8.45
CA LYS A 54 -36.34 -6.54 7.75
C LYS A 54 -35.37 -5.78 8.64
N SER A 55 -35.85 -4.77 9.36
CA SER A 55 -35.01 -3.97 10.26
C SER A 55 -34.46 -4.81 11.42
N HIS A 56 -35.27 -5.69 12.00
CA HIS A 56 -34.82 -6.60 13.05
C HIS A 56 -33.77 -7.59 12.55
N LEU A 57 -33.99 -8.20 11.38
CA LEU A 57 -33.03 -9.10 10.75
C LEU A 57 -31.70 -8.40 10.42
N LEU A 58 -31.75 -7.15 9.96
CA LEU A 58 -30.56 -6.35 9.67
C LEU A 58 -29.78 -6.02 10.96
N GLU A 59 -30.47 -5.73 12.06
CA GLU A 59 -29.81 -5.47 13.34
C GLU A 59 -29.17 -6.74 13.93
N LEU A 60 -29.88 -7.88 13.88
CA LEU A 60 -29.31 -9.18 14.26
C LEU A 60 -28.09 -9.55 13.40
N SER A 61 -28.15 -9.28 12.09
CA SER A 61 -27.03 -9.43 11.17
C SER A 61 -25.85 -8.54 11.56
N ARG A 62 -26.11 -7.29 11.95
CA ARG A 62 -25.08 -6.33 12.37
C ARG A 62 -24.41 -6.77 13.68
N GLN A 63 -25.17 -7.24 14.66
CA GLN A 63 -24.66 -7.72 15.95
C GLN A 63 -23.79 -8.98 15.81
N ASN A 64 -24.15 -9.87 14.88
CA ASN A 64 -23.39 -11.09 14.57
C ASN A 64 -22.30 -10.90 13.51
N SER A 65 -22.09 -9.67 13.06
CA SER A 65 -21.09 -9.33 12.06
C SER A 65 -19.83 -8.79 12.71
N VAL A 66 -18.68 -9.34 12.30
CA VAL A 66 -17.37 -8.81 12.69
C VAL A 66 -16.71 -8.17 11.48
N SER A 67 -16.36 -6.89 11.60
CA SER A 67 -15.55 -6.20 10.60
C SER A 67 -14.13 -6.75 10.64
N ARG A 68 -13.68 -7.34 9.53
CA ARG A 68 -12.29 -7.79 9.38
C ARG A 68 -11.57 -6.99 8.31
N THR A 69 -10.43 -6.45 8.69
CA THR A 69 -9.55 -5.73 7.79
C THR A 69 -8.56 -6.70 7.15
N PHE A 70 -8.58 -6.79 5.84
CA PHE A 70 -7.67 -7.61 5.06
C PHE A 70 -6.64 -6.74 4.38
N THR A 71 -5.37 -7.11 4.53
CA THR A 71 -4.29 -6.51 3.77
C THR A 71 -4.10 -7.29 2.47
N ARG A 72 -4.20 -6.63 1.32
CA ARG A 72 -3.76 -7.25 0.07
C ARG A 72 -2.24 -7.30 0.08
N SER A 73 -1.67 -8.45 0.47
CA SER A 73 -0.25 -8.70 0.24
C SER A 73 0.00 -8.64 -1.27
N ALA A 74 0.87 -7.73 -1.70
CA ALA A 74 1.32 -7.69 -3.07
C ALA A 74 1.80 -9.09 -3.49
N LYS A 75 1.41 -9.54 -4.68
CA LYS A 75 1.87 -10.84 -5.21
C LYS A 75 3.39 -10.75 -5.32
N LYS A 76 4.09 -11.56 -4.51
CA LYS A 76 5.55 -11.64 -4.57
C LYS A 76 5.99 -12.08 -5.98
N PRO A 77 6.83 -11.32 -6.68
CA PRO A 77 7.19 -11.59 -8.07
C PRO A 77 7.85 -12.95 -8.31
N TRP A 78 8.60 -13.45 -7.35
CA TRP A 78 9.27 -14.76 -7.40
C TRP A 78 8.34 -15.95 -7.11
N ARG A 79 7.07 -15.71 -6.79
CA ARG A 79 6.10 -16.77 -6.52
C ARG A 79 5.52 -17.30 -7.83
N ASN A 80 6.12 -18.35 -8.36
CA ASN A 80 5.67 -19.06 -9.55
C ASN A 80 4.53 -20.06 -9.24
N HIS A 81 3.92 -20.62 -10.28
CA HIS A 81 2.85 -21.62 -10.16
C HIS A 81 3.33 -22.90 -9.45
N GLN A 82 4.57 -23.31 -9.70
CA GLN A 82 5.19 -24.49 -9.08
C GLN A 82 5.28 -24.35 -7.55
N ILE A 83 5.77 -23.22 -7.03
CA ILE A 83 5.80 -22.91 -5.60
C ILE A 83 4.38 -22.97 -5.01
N LEU A 84 3.37 -22.47 -5.73
CA LEU A 84 1.98 -22.55 -5.25
C LEU A 84 1.50 -24.00 -5.16
N GLN A 85 1.81 -24.85 -6.14
CA GLN A 85 1.51 -26.28 -6.09
C GLN A 85 2.22 -26.96 -4.91
N MET A 86 3.50 -26.66 -4.69
CA MET A 86 4.26 -27.17 -3.56
C MET A 86 3.65 -26.72 -2.22
N VAL A 87 3.26 -25.44 -2.08
CA VAL A 87 2.56 -24.95 -0.88
C VAL A 87 1.26 -25.71 -0.63
N ARG A 88 0.48 -26.02 -1.69
CA ARG A 88 -0.73 -26.85 -1.57
C ARG A 88 -0.38 -28.26 -1.11
N ARG A 89 0.65 -28.88 -1.69
CA ARG A 89 1.11 -30.22 -1.32
C ARG A 89 1.56 -30.29 0.14
N LYS A 90 2.33 -29.30 0.62
CA LYS A 90 2.70 -29.16 2.03
C LYS A 90 1.47 -29.12 2.95
N LYS A 91 0.44 -28.33 2.60
CA LYS A 91 -0.81 -28.26 3.37
C LYS A 91 -1.54 -29.61 3.41
N ILE A 92 -1.54 -30.35 2.32
CA ILE A 92 -2.14 -31.70 2.28
C ILE A 92 -1.39 -32.63 3.23
N LEU A 93 -0.04 -32.67 3.16
CA LEU A 93 0.77 -33.50 4.07
C LEU A 93 0.52 -33.16 5.54
N TRP A 94 0.41 -31.88 5.87
CA TRP A 94 0.06 -31.44 7.22
C TRP A 94 -1.33 -31.93 7.66
N LYS A 95 -2.34 -31.82 6.80
CA LYS A 95 -3.69 -32.33 7.08
C LYS A 95 -3.68 -33.84 7.28
N THR A 96 -2.94 -34.58 6.44
CA THR A 96 -2.81 -36.04 6.57
C THR A 96 -2.17 -36.42 7.89
N TYR A 97 -1.09 -35.74 8.28
CA TYR A 97 -0.47 -35.93 9.60
C TYR A 97 -1.46 -35.64 10.74
N LYS A 98 -2.17 -34.50 10.70
CA LYS A 98 -3.15 -34.14 11.74
C LYS A 98 -4.30 -35.15 11.86
N ARG A 99 -4.66 -35.84 10.78
CA ARG A 99 -5.70 -36.88 10.79
C ARG A 99 -5.19 -38.24 11.28
N THR A 100 -3.95 -38.60 10.93
CA THR A 100 -3.42 -39.95 11.17
C THR A 100 -2.54 -40.06 12.42
N GLY A 101 -1.95 -38.95 12.89
CA GLY A 101 -1.01 -38.94 14.01
C GLY A 101 0.32 -39.66 13.73
N ASN A 102 0.56 -40.12 12.50
CA ASN A 102 1.71 -40.96 12.16
C ASN A 102 3.00 -40.14 12.01
N GLU A 103 4.06 -40.55 12.71
CA GLU A 103 5.38 -39.91 12.67
C GLU A 103 6.01 -39.93 11.26
N MET A 104 5.77 -40.99 10.47
CA MET A 104 6.24 -41.05 9.08
C MET A 104 5.61 -39.96 8.20
N CYS A 105 4.34 -39.63 8.44
CA CYS A 105 3.67 -38.53 7.75
C CYS A 105 4.24 -37.17 8.16
N TYR A 106 4.67 -37.03 9.42
CA TYR A 106 5.36 -35.84 9.90
C TYR A 106 6.74 -35.68 9.26
N ALA A 107 7.54 -36.74 9.20
CA ALA A 107 8.83 -36.75 8.53
C ALA A 107 8.71 -36.37 7.04
N ALA A 108 7.71 -36.89 6.33
CA ALA A 108 7.41 -36.51 4.95
C ALA A 108 7.02 -35.02 4.83
N HIS A 109 6.22 -34.50 5.76
CA HIS A 109 5.90 -33.06 5.78
C HIS A 109 7.14 -32.18 6.03
N ARG A 110 8.04 -32.61 6.93
CA ARG A 110 9.26 -31.88 7.27
C ARG A 110 10.26 -31.85 6.12
N THR A 111 10.55 -33.00 5.51
CA THR A 111 11.42 -33.10 4.32
C THR A 111 10.88 -32.26 3.16
N PHE A 112 9.57 -32.36 2.88
CA PHE A 112 8.93 -31.55 1.85
C PHE A 112 8.94 -30.06 2.17
N SER A 113 8.84 -29.69 3.45
CA SER A 113 8.94 -28.29 3.88
C SER A 113 10.32 -27.70 3.60
N ASN A 114 11.39 -28.47 3.82
CA ASN A 114 12.76 -28.04 3.53
C ASN A 114 12.97 -27.89 2.01
N LEU A 115 12.47 -28.83 1.22
CA LEU A 115 12.50 -28.76 -0.25
C LEU A 115 11.78 -27.51 -0.77
N LEU A 116 10.59 -27.21 -0.24
CA LEU A 116 9.86 -25.99 -0.57
C LEU A 116 10.65 -24.73 -0.19
N ALA A 117 11.28 -24.71 0.98
CA ALA A 117 12.07 -23.57 1.41
C ALA A 117 13.25 -23.31 0.46
N SER A 118 13.95 -24.36 0.00
CA SER A 118 15.01 -24.25 -1.01
C SER A 118 14.46 -23.68 -2.32
N ASN A 119 13.40 -24.26 -2.86
CA ASN A 119 12.80 -23.81 -4.13
C ASN A 119 12.35 -22.34 -4.09
N VAL A 120 11.82 -21.89 -2.94
CA VAL A 120 11.44 -20.49 -2.74
C VAL A 120 12.68 -19.59 -2.71
N LYS A 121 13.77 -20.02 -2.07
CA LYS A 121 15.05 -19.31 -2.06
C LYS A 121 15.61 -19.19 -3.47
N ASP A 122 15.68 -20.28 -4.20
CA ASP A 122 16.24 -20.32 -5.56
C ASP A 122 15.42 -19.44 -6.52
N SER A 123 14.08 -19.51 -6.44
CA SER A 123 13.20 -18.65 -7.23
C SER A 123 13.36 -17.16 -6.89
N LYS A 124 13.64 -16.84 -5.62
CA LYS A 124 13.91 -15.46 -5.18
C LYS A 124 15.24 -14.96 -5.73
N VAL A 125 16.29 -15.76 -5.65
CA VAL A 125 17.62 -15.43 -6.21
C VAL A 125 17.53 -15.25 -7.72
N ALA A 126 16.87 -16.16 -8.45
CA ALA A 126 16.67 -16.03 -9.88
C ALA A 126 15.93 -14.73 -10.26
N TYR A 127 14.94 -14.32 -9.45
CA TYR A 127 14.27 -13.04 -9.62
C TYR A 127 15.19 -11.84 -9.37
N GLU A 128 16.00 -11.88 -8.30
CA GLU A 128 16.96 -10.81 -7.97
C GLU A 128 18.02 -10.65 -9.06
N VAL A 129 18.58 -11.75 -9.58
CA VAL A 129 19.54 -11.73 -10.70
C VAL A 129 18.91 -11.11 -11.94
N ARG A 130 17.68 -11.51 -12.28
CA ARG A 130 16.94 -10.90 -13.41
C ARG A 130 16.71 -9.41 -13.21
N LEU A 131 16.52 -8.97 -11.97
CA LEU A 131 16.27 -7.58 -11.63
C LEU A 131 17.54 -6.73 -11.79
N VAL A 132 18.68 -7.23 -11.31
CA VAL A 132 19.99 -6.60 -11.48
C VAL A 132 20.34 -6.48 -12.96
N ASN A 133 20.05 -7.51 -13.75
CA ASN A 133 20.31 -7.51 -15.20
C ASN A 133 19.26 -6.73 -16.01
N SER A 134 18.22 -6.18 -15.37
CA SER A 134 17.16 -5.47 -16.08
C SER A 134 17.60 -4.05 -16.46
N LYS A 135 17.28 -3.61 -17.69
CA LYS A 135 17.54 -2.23 -18.15
C LYS A 135 16.72 -1.16 -17.42
N ASN A 136 15.78 -1.55 -16.53
CA ASN A 136 14.87 -0.63 -15.86
C ASN A 136 15.30 -0.42 -14.40
N PRO A 137 16.00 0.69 -14.08
CA PRO A 137 16.49 0.96 -12.72
C PRO A 137 15.34 1.12 -11.71
N LYS A 138 14.14 1.55 -12.16
CA LYS A 138 12.99 1.76 -11.26
C LYS A 138 12.53 0.46 -10.60
N CYS A 139 12.61 -0.67 -11.31
CA CYS A 139 12.23 -1.97 -10.76
C CYS A 139 13.19 -2.41 -9.64
N PHE A 140 14.48 -2.15 -9.81
CA PHE A 140 15.51 -2.41 -8.81
C PHE A 140 15.32 -1.57 -7.55
N TYR A 141 15.20 -0.24 -7.68
CA TYR A 141 14.98 0.64 -6.53
C TYR A 141 13.63 0.39 -5.84
N LYS A 142 12.59 -0.01 -6.59
CA LYS A 142 11.34 -0.47 -6.00
C LYS A 142 11.55 -1.72 -5.13
N TYR A 143 12.29 -2.70 -5.62
CA TYR A 143 12.60 -3.91 -4.85
C TYR A 143 13.36 -3.60 -3.57
N ILE A 144 14.41 -2.77 -3.66
CA ILE A 144 15.18 -2.34 -2.48
C ILE A 144 14.26 -1.66 -1.46
N ARG A 145 13.41 -0.72 -1.90
CA ARG A 145 12.46 -0.04 -1.04
C ARG A 145 11.50 -1.01 -0.36
N ASP A 146 10.95 -1.96 -1.11
CA ASP A 146 10.04 -2.99 -0.59
C ASP A 146 10.76 -3.91 0.42
N THR A 147 12.06 -4.19 0.23
CA THR A 147 12.85 -5.06 1.14
C THR A 147 13.33 -4.36 2.41
N LEU A 148 13.74 -3.09 2.32
CA LEU A 148 14.23 -2.33 3.47
C LEU A 148 13.10 -1.98 4.45
N GLY A 149 11.83 -2.12 4.04
CA GLY A 149 10.67 -1.89 4.90
C GLY A 149 10.51 -0.45 5.38
N GLY A 150 11.36 0.46 4.90
CA GLY A 150 11.30 1.88 5.22
C GLY A 150 10.05 2.50 4.64
N SER A 151 9.16 3.02 5.50
CA SER A 151 8.14 3.96 5.05
C SER A 151 8.88 5.14 4.41
N VAL A 152 8.46 5.50 3.20
CA VAL A 152 8.95 6.72 2.56
C VAL A 152 8.51 7.86 3.47
N ARG A 153 9.48 8.43 4.19
CA ARG A 153 9.27 9.61 5.01
C ARG A 153 9.37 10.79 4.08
N THR A 154 8.25 11.41 3.79
CA THR A 154 8.25 12.69 3.08
C THR A 154 8.47 13.78 4.14
N PRO A 155 9.52 14.60 4.03
CA PRO A 155 9.67 15.75 4.90
C PRO A 155 8.49 16.70 4.68
N GLN A 156 7.82 17.08 5.77
CA GLN A 156 6.77 18.09 5.77
C GLN A 156 7.21 19.31 6.56
N ILE A 157 6.81 20.48 6.07
CA ILE A 157 7.09 21.77 6.70
C ILE A 157 6.06 22.02 7.79
N GLN A 158 6.55 22.43 8.96
CA GLN A 158 5.72 22.93 10.04
C GLN A 158 5.68 24.45 10.02
N ASN A 159 4.52 25.00 10.37
CA ASN A 159 4.34 26.42 10.56
C ASN A 159 4.95 26.87 11.91
N SER A 160 5.06 28.18 12.13
CA SER A 160 5.56 28.76 13.40
C SER A 160 4.77 28.32 14.65
N VAL A 161 3.53 27.87 14.47
CA VAL A 161 2.62 27.36 15.50
C VAL A 161 2.77 25.84 15.73
N GLY A 162 3.63 25.16 14.96
CA GLY A 162 3.90 23.72 15.06
C GLY A 162 2.91 22.82 14.31
N THR A 163 1.98 23.40 13.53
CA THR A 163 1.02 22.67 12.70
C THR A 163 1.62 22.24 11.38
N LEU A 164 1.27 21.04 10.89
CA LEU A 164 1.73 20.50 9.62
C LEU A 164 1.02 21.19 8.45
N ILE A 165 1.79 21.67 7.47
CA ILE A 165 1.28 22.30 6.27
C ILE A 165 1.24 21.26 5.15
N THR A 166 0.05 21.08 4.57
CA THR A 166 -0.17 20.15 3.45
C THR A 166 -0.44 20.82 2.12
N GLU A 167 -0.82 22.10 2.11
CA GLU A 167 -1.11 22.85 0.89
C GLU A 167 0.15 23.46 0.26
N ASN A 168 0.28 23.34 -1.06
CA ASN A 168 1.48 23.73 -1.78
C ASN A 168 1.76 25.25 -1.70
N GLU A 169 0.72 26.08 -1.72
CA GLU A 169 0.85 27.53 -1.64
C GLU A 169 1.43 27.97 -0.30
N ASP A 170 0.94 27.39 0.79
CA ASP A 170 1.38 27.73 2.14
C ASP A 170 2.79 27.21 2.43
N ILE A 171 3.14 26.04 1.89
CA ILE A 171 4.52 25.53 1.91
C ILE A 171 5.47 26.53 1.25
N ALA A 172 5.10 27.09 0.10
CA ALA A 172 5.92 28.05 -0.63
C ALA A 172 6.08 29.37 0.14
N LYS A 173 5.00 29.89 0.74
CA LYS A 173 5.04 31.11 1.57
C LYS A 173 5.97 30.96 2.78
N VAL A 174 5.79 29.88 3.55
CA VAL A 174 6.62 29.63 4.75
C VAL A 174 8.10 29.45 4.39
N PHE A 175 8.38 28.82 3.24
CA PHE A 175 9.74 28.71 2.75
C PHE A 175 10.34 30.06 2.35
N ALA A 176 9.58 30.89 1.62
CA ALA A 176 10.00 32.23 1.23
C ALA A 176 10.26 33.13 2.45
N ASP A 177 9.34 33.13 3.41
CA ASP A 177 9.43 33.93 4.63
C ASP A 177 10.61 33.50 5.51
N SER A 178 10.87 32.19 5.64
CA SER A 178 12.04 31.70 6.37
C SER A 178 13.34 32.09 5.68
N SER A 179 13.39 32.00 4.34
CA SER A 179 14.59 32.33 3.57
C SER A 179 14.91 33.81 3.66
N ALA A 180 13.90 34.68 3.55
CA ALA A 180 14.03 36.13 3.72
C ALA A 180 14.52 36.51 5.12
N ASN A 181 14.04 35.81 6.17
CA ASN A 181 14.45 36.08 7.55
C ASN A 181 15.83 35.51 7.92
N GLN A 182 16.34 34.49 7.22
CA GLN A 182 17.69 33.95 7.45
C GLN A 182 18.77 34.72 6.68
N TYR A 183 18.41 35.32 5.53
CA TYR A 183 19.28 36.23 4.78
C TYR A 183 19.10 37.66 5.28
N THR A 184 19.76 38.02 6.38
CA THR A 184 19.71 39.42 6.86
C THR A 184 21.08 40.10 6.88
N ILE A 185 22.19 39.35 6.79
CA ILE A 185 23.53 39.95 6.82
C ILE A 185 24.45 39.19 5.85
N GLU A 186 24.65 39.74 4.65
CA GLU A 186 25.83 39.40 3.87
C GLU A 186 27.05 40.01 4.58
N PRO A 187 28.10 39.24 4.91
CA PRO A 187 29.33 39.82 5.43
C PRO A 187 29.90 40.79 4.39
N LEU A 188 30.29 42.00 4.82
CA LEU A 188 30.95 43.02 3.99
C LEU A 188 32.35 42.60 3.53
N ASP A 189 32.89 41.51 4.07
CA ASP A 189 34.12 40.91 3.58
C ASP A 189 33.88 40.27 2.20
N SER A 190 34.92 40.28 1.37
CA SER A 190 34.89 39.72 0.01
C SER A 190 34.11 38.39 0.01
N PRO A 191 33.10 38.24 -0.87
CA PRO A 191 32.36 36.98 -0.96
C PRO A 191 33.36 35.84 -1.08
N PRO A 192 33.11 34.68 -0.42
CA PRO A 192 34.02 33.55 -0.53
C PRO A 192 34.27 33.29 -2.01
N ASP A 193 35.55 33.18 -2.40
CA ASP A 193 35.92 32.95 -3.80
C ASP A 193 35.29 31.63 -4.24
N ILE A 194 34.12 31.71 -4.87
CA ILE A 194 33.43 30.58 -5.46
C ILE A 194 34.17 30.29 -6.76
N ALA A 195 35.34 29.65 -6.63
CA ALA A 195 36.23 29.32 -7.75
C ALA A 195 35.57 28.41 -8.81
N THR A 196 34.38 27.89 -8.52
CA THR A 196 33.51 27.27 -9.52
C THR A 196 32.59 28.32 -10.11
N PRO A 197 32.69 28.66 -11.41
CA PRO A 197 31.67 29.49 -12.04
C PRO A 197 30.32 28.81 -11.78
N GLN A 198 29.43 29.50 -11.07
CA GLN A 198 28.03 29.11 -11.05
C GLN A 198 27.64 29.02 -12.52
N CYS A 199 27.25 27.82 -12.94
CA CYS A 199 26.91 27.52 -14.31
C CYS A 199 25.93 28.62 -14.78
N GLY A 200 26.41 29.51 -15.66
CA GLY A 200 25.67 30.67 -16.18
C GLY A 200 24.58 30.24 -17.16
N VAL A 201 23.87 29.16 -16.84
CA VAL A 201 22.78 28.63 -17.64
C VAL A 201 21.56 29.46 -17.30
N SER A 202 21.48 30.63 -17.92
CA SER A 202 20.20 31.30 -18.10
C SER A 202 19.37 30.41 -19.02
N LEU A 203 18.25 29.87 -18.52
CA LEU A 203 17.18 29.27 -19.33
C LEU A 203 16.45 30.38 -20.10
N SER A 204 17.18 31.10 -20.94
CA SER A 204 16.62 32.15 -21.80
C SER A 204 16.00 31.53 -23.04
N ASN A 205 16.65 30.51 -23.61
CA ASN A 205 16.16 29.77 -24.77
C ASN A 205 16.08 28.28 -24.46
N VAL A 206 14.95 27.69 -24.83
CA VAL A 206 14.77 26.24 -24.91
C VAL A 206 14.88 25.88 -26.38
N ASP A 207 16.01 25.32 -26.78
CA ASP A 207 16.22 24.91 -28.17
C ASP A 207 15.49 23.60 -28.44
N PHE A 208 14.48 23.66 -29.31
CA PHE A 208 13.71 22.49 -29.72
C PHE A 208 14.31 21.93 -31.01
N ILE A 209 15.11 20.86 -30.89
CA ILE A 209 15.70 20.17 -32.04
C ILE A 209 14.62 19.31 -32.72
N GLU A 210 14.36 19.56 -34.00
CA GLU A 210 13.29 18.90 -34.76
C GLU A 210 13.37 17.37 -34.72
N ASP A 211 14.57 16.81 -34.85
CA ASP A 211 14.80 15.37 -34.78
C ASP A 211 14.45 14.78 -33.41
N GLU A 212 14.77 15.50 -32.33
CA GLU A 212 14.49 15.05 -30.98
C GLU A 212 12.96 15.09 -30.71
N ILE A 213 12.29 16.13 -31.18
CA ILE A 213 10.83 16.25 -31.15
C ILE A 213 10.19 15.10 -31.94
N ARG A 214 10.68 14.80 -33.14
CA ARG A 214 10.15 13.73 -34.01
C ARG A 214 10.29 12.35 -33.33
N VAL A 215 11.43 12.07 -32.72
CA VAL A 215 11.65 10.84 -31.93
C VAL A 215 10.71 10.77 -30.72
N LYS A 216 10.44 11.90 -30.05
CA LYS A 216 9.53 11.96 -28.90
C LYS A 216 8.07 11.80 -29.33
N LEU A 217 7.65 12.42 -30.44
CA LEU A 217 6.33 12.28 -31.03
C LEU A 217 6.02 10.83 -31.42
N GLN A 218 7.00 10.10 -32.00
CA GLN A 218 6.85 8.67 -32.30
C GLN A 218 6.63 7.81 -31.06
N LYS A 219 7.13 8.25 -29.89
CA LYS A 219 6.98 7.55 -28.60
C LYS A 219 5.69 7.92 -27.86
N LEU A 220 4.97 8.96 -28.30
CA LEU A 220 3.66 9.30 -27.74
C LEU A 220 2.64 8.26 -28.18
N LYS A 221 1.79 7.82 -27.24
CA LYS A 221 0.68 6.92 -27.56
C LYS A 221 -0.28 7.69 -28.46
N ARG A 222 -0.65 7.11 -29.62
CA ARG A 222 -1.80 7.59 -30.40
C ARG A 222 -3.04 7.42 -29.52
N CYS A 223 -3.65 8.52 -29.11
CA CYS A 223 -5.01 8.46 -28.58
C CYS A 223 -5.92 8.04 -29.74
N ASN A 224 -6.67 6.94 -29.56
CA ASN A 224 -7.80 6.63 -30.42
C ASN A 224 -8.84 7.72 -30.19
N ASN A 225 -8.88 8.71 -31.08
CA ASN A 225 -10.02 9.61 -31.19
C ASN A 225 -11.11 8.84 -31.94
N ASN A 226 -11.87 8.02 -31.21
CA ASN A 226 -13.22 7.66 -31.64
C ASN A 226 -14.13 8.79 -31.17
N PHE A 227 -14.36 9.76 -32.06
CA PHE A 227 -15.58 10.57 -32.02
C PHE A 227 -16.65 9.84 -32.83
#